data_AF-A0A942Q3G5-F1
#
_entry.id   AF-A0A942Q3G5-F1
#
_cell.length_a   1.000
_cell.length_b   1.000
_cell.length_c   1.000
_cell.angle_alpha   90.00
_cell.angle_beta   90.00
_cell.angle_gamma   90.00
#
_symmetry.space_group_name_H-M   'P 1'
#
loop_
_entity.id
_entity.type
_entity.pdbx_description
1 polymer ?
#
loop_
_entity_poly.entity_id
_entity_poly.type
_entity_poly.pdbx_seq_one_letter_code
_entity_poly.pdbx_strand_id
1 'polypeptide(L)'
;MKKVVALAAGVMLLLGMFAGCAPNPPEQDAYKVLDEAIHDVESTFVRFLNVDPDGPAEDVVSAVERLSSEWAAVAAAAEGLEGVDISAAQAAYDELVDATAQVPDEMTASEALRAIQPVLDAFKAEVDKVHDALDLH
;
A
#
# COMPACT_ATOMS: atom_id res chain seq x y z
N MET A 1 53.89 -7.08 -1.63
CA MET A 1 53.42 -5.89 -2.38
C MET A 1 51.99 -5.58 -1.95
N LYS A 2 51.63 -4.29 -1.93
CA LYS A 2 50.46 -3.70 -1.28
C LYS A 2 49.13 -4.06 -1.98
N LYS A 3 48.11 -4.34 -1.15
CA LYS A 3 46.66 -4.00 -1.21
C LYS A 3 46.09 -3.52 -2.56
N VAL A 4 44.94 -4.07 -2.97
CA VAL A 4 43.71 -3.28 -3.27
C VAL A 4 42.45 -4.14 -3.01
N VAL A 5 41.61 -3.64 -2.10
CA VAL A 5 40.17 -3.92 -1.93
C VAL A 5 39.43 -2.82 -2.67
N ALA A 6 38.31 -3.11 -3.35
CA ALA A 6 37.16 -2.21 -3.55
C ALA A 6 36.08 -2.95 -4.36
N LEU A 7 35.02 -3.46 -3.73
CA LEU A 7 33.72 -2.79 -3.54
C LEU A 7 33.11 -2.29 -4.86
N ALA A 8 32.20 -3.11 -5.40
CA ALA A 8 31.27 -2.72 -6.45
C ALA A 8 30.21 -1.78 -5.87
N ALA A 9 29.97 -0.70 -6.59
CA ALA A 9 29.10 0.41 -6.23
C ALA A 9 27.65 -0.03 -6.03
N GLY A 10 27.22 0.01 -4.77
CA GLY A 10 25.81 0.03 -4.39
C GLY A 10 25.22 1.41 -4.64
N VAL A 11 24.00 1.38 -5.15
CA VAL A 11 23.13 2.47 -5.59
C VAL A 11 23.15 3.70 -4.66
N MET A 12 23.29 4.87 -5.28
CA MET A 12 23.09 6.19 -4.68
C MET A 12 21.67 6.30 -4.10
N LEU A 13 21.53 6.10 -2.79
CA LEU A 13 20.44 6.67 -2.00
C LEU A 13 20.81 8.12 -1.69
N LEU A 14 20.02 9.03 -2.27
CA LEU A 14 20.08 10.47 -2.04
C LEU A 14 19.76 10.78 -0.57
N LEU A 15 20.80 11.17 0.17
CA LEU A 15 20.76 11.89 1.45
C LEU A 15 20.13 13.28 1.28
N GLY A 16 19.33 13.74 2.26
CA GLY A 16 18.89 15.14 2.19
C GLY A 16 18.00 15.79 3.26
N MET A 17 18.30 15.64 4.56
CA MET A 17 18.01 16.63 5.63
C MET A 17 16.55 16.86 6.07
N PHE A 18 16.16 16.21 7.16
CA PHE A 18 15.59 16.90 8.33
C PHE A 18 16.34 16.47 9.59
N ALA A 19 16.43 17.39 10.55
CA ALA A 19 17.41 17.41 11.62
C ALA A 19 17.09 16.49 12.81
N GLY A 20 18.12 15.87 13.37
CA GLY A 20 18.17 15.47 14.78
C GLY A 20 17.91 13.99 15.07
N CYS A 21 18.83 13.44 15.88
CA CYS A 21 18.77 12.19 16.64
C CYS A 21 19.20 10.91 15.92
N ALA A 22 19.76 10.02 16.75
CA ALA A 22 20.59 8.87 16.43
C ALA A 22 20.11 8.00 15.26
N PRO A 23 21.00 7.28 14.55
CA PRO A 23 20.57 6.25 13.62
C PRO A 23 19.73 5.24 14.40
N ASN A 24 18.42 5.23 14.16
CA ASN A 24 17.58 4.12 14.56
C ASN A 24 18.16 2.84 13.94
N PRO A 25 18.03 1.68 14.60
CA PRO A 25 18.36 0.43 13.94
C PRO A 25 17.54 0.33 12.64
N PRO A 26 18.15 -0.13 11.53
CA PRO A 26 17.53 -0.10 10.20
C PRO A 26 16.16 -0.80 10.13
N GLU A 27 15.88 -1.73 11.05
CA GLU A 27 14.57 -2.37 11.20
C GLU A 27 13.49 -1.41 11.71
N GLN A 28 13.77 -0.55 12.71
CA GLN A 28 12.78 0.43 13.19
C GLN A 28 12.39 1.44 12.10
N ASP A 29 13.35 1.83 11.26
CA ASP A 29 13.06 2.71 10.13
C ASP A 29 12.24 1.99 9.05
N ALA A 30 12.44 0.68 8.86
CA ALA A 30 11.67 -0.12 7.90
C ALA A 30 10.22 -0.35 8.36
N TYR A 31 9.98 -0.61 9.65
CA TYR A 31 8.62 -0.65 10.22
C TYR A 31 7.88 0.68 10.07
N LYS A 32 8.57 1.81 10.28
CA LYS A 32 7.99 3.15 10.07
C LYS A 32 7.63 3.40 8.61
N VAL A 33 8.47 2.97 7.67
CA VAL A 33 8.16 3.07 6.23
C VAL A 33 6.95 2.22 5.86
N LEU A 34 6.82 1.02 6.44
CA LEU A 34 5.65 0.18 6.25
C LEU A 34 4.37 0.81 6.82
N ASP A 35 4.44 1.35 8.03
CA ASP A 35 3.33 2.10 8.66
C ASP A 35 2.89 3.30 7.82
N GLU A 36 3.84 4.09 7.30
CA GLU A 36 3.54 5.21 6.39
C GLU A 36 2.86 4.74 5.10
N ALA A 37 3.33 3.63 4.51
CA ALA A 37 2.74 3.07 3.30
C ALA A 37 1.31 2.54 3.52
N ILE A 38 1.04 1.95 4.70
CA ILE A 38 -0.30 1.50 5.09
C ILE A 38 -1.24 2.69 5.29
N HIS A 39 -0.77 3.76 5.95
CA HIS A 39 -1.54 5.00 6.08
C HIS A 39 -1.90 5.62 4.72
N ASP A 40 -1.01 5.54 3.73
CA ASP A 40 -1.31 6.01 2.37
C ASP A 40 -2.45 5.20 1.73
N VAL A 41 -2.43 3.86 1.87
CA VAL A 41 -3.53 2.98 1.45
C VAL A 41 -4.85 3.35 2.14
N GLU A 42 -4.82 3.55 3.46
CA GLU A 42 -6.00 3.94 4.23
C GLU A 42 -6.57 5.30 3.79
N SER A 43 -5.68 6.26 3.51
CA SER A 43 -6.04 7.58 2.99
C SER A 43 -6.77 7.47 1.64
N THR A 44 -6.35 6.53 0.79
CA THR A 44 -7.05 6.26 -0.48
C THR A 44 -8.42 5.65 -0.28
N PHE A 45 -8.63 4.76 0.70
CA PHE A 45 -9.99 4.31 1.05
C PHE A 45 -10.92 5.46 1.44
N VAL A 46 -10.43 6.46 2.18
CA VAL A 46 -11.22 7.66 2.51
C VAL A 46 -11.58 8.44 1.25
N ARG A 47 -10.71 8.47 0.24
CA ARG A 47 -11.00 9.14 -1.05
C ARG A 47 -12.09 8.41 -1.85
N PHE A 48 -12.19 7.08 -1.78
CA PHE A 48 -13.31 6.34 -2.40
C PHE A 48 -14.68 6.82 -1.91
N LEU A 49 -14.79 7.16 -0.63
CA LEU A 49 -16.04 7.67 -0.04
C LEU A 49 -16.42 9.06 -0.56
N ASN A 50 -15.52 9.74 -1.27
CA ASN A 50 -15.73 11.08 -1.83
C ASN A 50 -15.95 11.08 -3.35
N VAL A 51 -16.01 9.91 -4.00
CA VAL A 51 -16.39 9.82 -5.42
C VAL A 51 -17.82 10.35 -5.59
N ASP A 52 -18.06 11.13 -6.66
CA ASP A 52 -19.40 11.62 -6.99
C ASP A 52 -20.31 10.42 -7.27
N PRO A 53 -21.34 10.15 -6.43
CA PRO A 53 -22.15 8.95 -6.58
C PRO A 53 -22.92 8.88 -7.90
N ASP A 54 -23.21 10.04 -8.50
CA ASP A 54 -23.91 10.15 -9.78
C ASP A 54 -22.92 10.21 -10.98
N GLY A 55 -21.62 10.16 -10.71
CA GLY A 55 -20.55 10.11 -11.70
C GLY A 55 -20.40 8.75 -12.39
N PRO A 56 -19.49 8.63 -13.37
CA PRO A 56 -19.23 7.39 -14.08
C PRO A 56 -18.52 6.34 -13.21
N ALA A 57 -18.76 5.05 -13.48
CA ALA A 57 -18.03 3.95 -12.84
C ALA A 57 -16.50 4.02 -13.03
N GLU A 58 -16.03 4.66 -14.11
CA GLU A 58 -14.60 4.92 -14.37
C GLU A 58 -13.90 5.65 -13.21
N ASP A 59 -14.62 6.49 -12.46
CA ASP A 59 -14.05 7.17 -11.29
C ASP A 59 -13.71 6.18 -10.16
N VAL A 60 -14.51 5.13 -10.00
CA VAL A 60 -14.26 4.04 -9.03
C VAL A 60 -13.11 3.17 -9.51
N VAL A 61 -13.08 2.82 -10.79
CA VAL A 61 -11.98 2.04 -11.39
C VAL A 61 -10.65 2.78 -11.24
N SER A 62 -10.62 4.07 -11.59
CA SER A 62 -9.44 4.92 -11.46
C SER A 62 -8.96 5.04 -10.00
N ALA A 63 -9.88 5.02 -9.03
CA ALA A 63 -9.51 5.02 -7.62
C ALA A 63 -8.81 3.70 -7.20
N VAL A 64 -9.25 2.54 -7.72
CA VAL A 64 -8.59 1.24 -7.45
C VAL A 64 -7.25 1.15 -8.18
N GLU A 65 -7.15 1.71 -9.39
CA GLU A 65 -5.86 1.78 -10.08
C GLU A 65 -4.84 2.62 -9.30
N ARG A 66 -5.25 3.71 -8.64
CA ARG A 66 -4.35 4.51 -7.80
C ARG A 66 -3.89 3.75 -6.57
N LEU A 67 -4.76 2.92 -5.99
CA LEU A 67 -4.44 2.04 -4.89
C LEU A 67 -3.30 1.06 -5.24
N SER A 68 -3.14 0.69 -6.52
CA SER A 68 -2.05 -0.20 -6.94
C SER A 68 -0.65 0.31 -6.62
N SER A 69 -0.42 1.62 -6.77
CA SER A 69 0.88 2.21 -6.49
C SER A 69 1.16 2.24 -4.99
N GLU A 70 0.13 2.47 -4.17
CA GLU A 70 0.25 2.52 -2.71
C GLU A 70 0.43 1.11 -2.15
N TRP A 71 -0.33 0.14 -2.66
CA TRP A 71 -0.17 -1.26 -2.29
C TRP A 71 1.20 -1.83 -2.68
N ALA A 72 1.73 -1.45 -3.85
CA ALA A 72 3.09 -1.82 -4.24
C ALA A 72 4.15 -1.27 -3.27
N ALA A 73 3.93 -0.08 -2.70
CA ALA A 73 4.82 0.48 -1.68
C ALA A 73 4.74 -0.31 -0.36
N VAL A 74 3.54 -0.73 0.06
CA VAL A 74 3.36 -1.63 1.21
C VAL A 74 4.09 -2.95 0.98
N ALA A 75 3.92 -3.58 -0.18
CA ALA A 75 4.56 -4.85 -0.51
C ALA A 75 6.09 -4.75 -0.49
N ALA A 76 6.65 -3.67 -1.05
CA ALA A 76 8.08 -3.41 -1.02
C ALA A 76 8.61 -3.12 0.40
N ALA A 77 7.85 -2.41 1.22
CA ALA A 77 8.23 -2.08 2.59
C ALA A 77 8.16 -3.31 3.53
N ALA A 78 7.20 -4.20 3.29
CA ALA A 78 7.07 -5.46 4.02
C ALA A 78 8.15 -6.49 3.64
N GLU A 79 8.80 -6.35 2.47
CA GLU A 79 9.80 -7.29 2.00
C GLU A 79 11.00 -7.35 2.96
N GLY A 80 11.17 -8.50 3.61
CA GLY A 80 12.29 -8.75 4.53
C GLY A 80 12.07 -8.29 5.97
N LEU A 81 10.88 -7.77 6.31
CA LEU A 81 10.50 -7.55 7.71
C LEU A 81 10.06 -8.87 8.36
N GLU A 82 10.79 -9.28 9.41
CA GLU A 82 10.47 -10.51 10.13
C GLU A 82 9.17 -10.36 10.93
N GLY A 83 8.22 -11.28 10.73
CA GLY A 83 6.93 -11.27 11.45
C GLY A 83 5.81 -10.51 10.75
N VAL A 84 6.11 -9.80 9.66
CA VAL A 84 5.10 -9.17 8.80
C VAL A 84 4.67 -10.15 7.71
N ASP A 85 3.40 -10.53 7.70
CA ASP A 85 2.79 -11.34 6.64
C ASP A 85 1.66 -10.55 5.97
N ILE A 86 1.89 -10.18 4.71
CA ILE A 86 0.91 -9.45 3.88
C ILE A 86 0.19 -10.36 2.88
N SER A 87 0.38 -11.69 2.93
CA SER A 87 -0.14 -12.60 1.90
C SER A 87 -1.67 -12.60 1.81
N ALA A 88 -2.36 -12.55 2.96
CA ALA A 88 -3.82 -12.44 3.00
C ALA A 88 -4.30 -11.09 2.44
N ALA A 89 -3.62 -9.99 2.79
CA ALA A 89 -3.91 -8.67 2.26
C ALA A 89 -3.64 -8.56 0.75
N GLN A 90 -2.58 -9.19 0.25
CA GLN A 90 -2.28 -9.28 -1.18
C GLN A 90 -3.39 -10.04 -1.92
N ALA A 91 -3.85 -11.17 -1.40
CA ALA A 91 -4.93 -11.93 -2.00
C ALA A 91 -6.24 -11.12 -2.06
N ALA A 92 -6.58 -10.40 -0.99
CA ALA A 92 -7.75 -9.54 -0.95
C ALA A 92 -7.63 -8.33 -1.90
N TYR A 93 -6.42 -7.78 -2.06
CA TYR A 93 -6.14 -6.75 -3.07
C TYR A 93 -6.35 -7.28 -4.49
N ASP A 94 -5.85 -8.48 -4.80
CA ASP A 94 -6.03 -9.11 -6.11
C ASP A 94 -7.53 -9.35 -6.41
N GLU A 95 -8.30 -9.80 -5.43
CA GLU A 95 -9.77 -9.94 -5.54
C GLU A 95 -10.47 -8.59 -5.79
N LEU A 96 -10.01 -7.51 -5.15
CA LEU A 96 -10.53 -6.16 -5.37
C LEU A 96 -10.25 -5.69 -6.81
N VAL A 97 -9.03 -5.92 -7.32
CA VAL A 97 -8.67 -5.59 -8.71
C VAL A 97 -9.55 -6.39 -9.69
N ASP A 98 -9.71 -7.69 -9.47
CA ASP A 98 -10.53 -8.56 -10.32
C ASP A 98 -12.01 -8.17 -10.31
N ALA A 99 -12.56 -7.79 -9.15
CA ALA A 99 -13.94 -7.32 -9.04
C ALA A 99 -14.13 -5.98 -9.77
N THR A 100 -13.14 -5.09 -9.68
CA THR A 100 -13.16 -3.78 -10.34
C THR A 100 -13.09 -3.91 -11.86
N ALA A 101 -12.28 -4.84 -12.37
CA ALA A 101 -12.20 -5.13 -13.80
C ALA A 101 -13.50 -5.69 -14.40
N GLN A 102 -14.43 -6.16 -13.55
CA GLN A 102 -15.74 -6.67 -13.96
C GLN A 102 -16.86 -5.62 -13.86
N VAL A 103 -16.56 -4.40 -13.41
CA VAL A 103 -17.53 -3.30 -13.35
C VAL A 103 -17.83 -2.82 -14.77
N PRO A 104 -19.11 -2.85 -15.21
CA PRO A 104 -19.49 -2.32 -16.51
C PRO A 104 -19.42 -0.78 -16.57
N ASP A 105 -18.99 -0.24 -17.70
CA ASP A 105 -18.85 1.20 -17.95
C ASP A 105 -20.19 1.96 -17.83
N GLU A 106 -21.31 1.29 -18.06
CA GLU A 106 -22.65 1.87 -17.96
C GLU A 106 -23.14 2.09 -16.52
N MET A 107 -22.45 1.55 -15.52
CA MET A 107 -22.80 1.76 -14.12
C MET A 107 -22.49 3.19 -13.69
N THR A 108 -23.29 3.71 -12.76
CA THR A 108 -22.90 4.87 -11.96
C THR A 108 -21.81 4.48 -10.96
N ALA A 109 -21.06 5.47 -10.48
CA ALA A 109 -20.08 5.27 -9.41
C ALA A 109 -20.72 4.65 -8.16
N SER A 110 -21.96 5.03 -7.81
CA SER A 110 -22.65 4.43 -6.65
C SER A 110 -23.03 2.95 -6.83
N GLU A 111 -23.28 2.51 -8.07
CA GLU A 111 -23.57 1.11 -8.41
C GLU A 111 -22.29 0.30 -8.47
N ALA A 112 -21.24 0.83 -9.10
CA ALA A 112 -19.90 0.26 -9.12
C ALA A 112 -19.35 0.06 -7.70
N LEU A 113 -19.41 1.10 -6.86
CA LEU A 113 -18.96 1.03 -5.47
C LEU A 113 -19.74 -0.03 -4.69
N ARG A 114 -21.07 -0.09 -4.85
CA ARG A 114 -21.89 -1.14 -4.22
C ARG A 114 -21.53 -2.54 -4.69
N ALA A 115 -21.15 -2.71 -5.95
CA ALA A 115 -20.75 -4.01 -6.50
C ALA A 115 -19.42 -4.49 -5.91
N ILE A 116 -18.45 -3.59 -5.72
CA ILE A 116 -17.12 -3.92 -5.20
C ILE A 116 -17.01 -3.82 -3.67
N GLN A 117 -17.99 -3.22 -2.98
CA GLN A 117 -17.94 -2.97 -1.53
C GLN A 117 -17.54 -4.22 -0.70
N PRO A 118 -18.08 -5.44 -0.96
CA PRO A 118 -17.72 -6.59 -0.14
C PRO A 118 -16.23 -6.96 -0.20
N VAL A 119 -15.61 -6.86 -1.38
CA VAL A 119 -14.17 -7.15 -1.54
C VAL A 119 -13.31 -5.97 -1.08
N LEU A 120 -13.80 -4.74 -1.22
CA LEU A 120 -13.16 -3.56 -0.67
C LEU A 120 -13.08 -3.62 0.87
N ASP A 121 -14.18 -4.01 1.53
CA ASP A 121 -14.24 -4.20 2.98
C ASP A 121 -13.31 -5.35 3.44
N ALA A 122 -13.24 -6.43 2.67
CA ALA A 122 -12.34 -7.55 2.94
C ALA A 122 -10.87 -7.13 2.84
N PHE A 123 -10.50 -6.40 1.78
CA PHE A 123 -9.14 -5.89 1.63
C PHE A 123 -8.79 -4.92 2.76
N LYS A 124 -9.67 -3.97 3.10
CA LYS A 124 -9.46 -3.09 4.25
C LYS A 124 -9.26 -3.88 5.55
N ALA A 125 -10.06 -4.90 5.81
CA ALA A 125 -9.93 -5.70 7.01
C ALA A 125 -8.58 -6.45 7.10
N GLU A 126 -8.00 -6.88 5.98
CA GLU A 126 -6.67 -7.48 5.97
C GLU A 126 -5.56 -6.42 6.16
N VAL A 127 -5.70 -5.23 5.57
CA VAL A 127 -4.77 -4.11 5.81
C VAL A 127 -4.76 -3.71 7.29
N ASP A 128 -5.93 -3.58 7.91
CA ASP A 128 -6.06 -3.25 9.34
C ASP A 128 -5.35 -4.29 10.22
N LYS A 129 -5.39 -5.59 9.87
CA LYS A 129 -4.65 -6.64 10.59
C LYS A 129 -3.14 -6.50 10.45
N VAL A 130 -2.65 -6.10 9.27
CA VAL A 130 -1.22 -5.84 9.07
C VAL A 130 -0.81 -4.66 9.94
N HIS A 131 -1.59 -3.57 9.94
CA HIS A 131 -1.36 -2.40 10.78
C HIS A 131 -1.34 -2.76 12.28
N ASP A 132 -2.35 -3.46 12.77
CA ASP A 132 -2.46 -3.91 14.16
C ASP A 132 -1.27 -4.79 14.58
N ALA A 133 -0.70 -5.58 13.66
CA ALA A 133 0.48 -6.39 13.93
C ALA A 133 1.74 -5.53 14.12
N LEU A 134 1.86 -4.38 13.44
CA LEU A 134 2.98 -3.46 13.59
C LEU A 134 2.99 -2.77 14.95
N ASP A 135 1.81 -2.43 15.48
CA ASP A 135 1.65 -1.82 16.81
C ASP A 135 2.08 -2.72 17.99
N LEU A 136 2.28 -4.02 17.73
CA LEU A 136 2.73 -5.00 18.71
C LEU A 136 4.26 -5.21 18.73
N HIS A 137 5.00 -4.57 17.82
CA HIS A 137 6.46 -4.67 17.67
C HIS A 137 7.20 -3.42 18.17
#